data_AF-A0A2R7YYP8-F1
#
_entry.id   AF-A0A2R7YYP8-F1
#
_cell.length_a   1.000
_cell.length_b   1.000
_cell.length_c   1.000
_cell.angle_alpha   90.00
_cell.angle_beta   90.00
_cell.angle_gamma   90.00
#
_symmetry.space_group_name_H-M   'P 1'
#
loop_
_entity.id
_entity.type
_entity.pdbx_description
1 polymer ?
#
loop_
_entity_poly.entity_id
_entity_poly.type
_entity_poly.pdbx_seq_one_letter_code
_entity_poly.pdbx_strand_id
1 'polypeptide(L)' 'MGDVVREIRKRGGVATWSELKACVDRDRLEAALIGGRISRLRRNLYVLTDLQEVRRVAIEAGGTASHLTAAQHWGWK' A
#
# COMPACT_ATOMS: atom_id res chain seq x y z
N MET A 1 -14.66 -14.62 -2.72
CA MET A 1 -13.51 -13.82 -2.24
C MET A 1 -13.32 -12.58 -3.12
N GLY A 2 -12.94 -11.44 -2.55
CA GLY A 2 -12.80 -10.15 -3.26
C GLY A 2 -11.43 -9.93 -3.93
N ASP A 3 -11.32 -8.88 -4.73
CA ASP A 3 -10.05 -8.42 -5.32
C ASP A 3 -9.29 -7.54 -4.31
N VAL A 4 -8.03 -7.91 -4.04
CA VAL A 4 -7.17 -7.22 -3.07
C VAL A 4 -6.91 -5.77 -3.43
N VAL A 5 -6.76 -5.46 -4.72
CA VAL A 5 -6.51 -4.08 -5.19
C VAL A 5 -7.72 -3.21 -4.88
N ARG A 6 -8.93 -3.72 -5.14
CA ARG A 6 -10.18 -3.03 -4.85
C ARG A 6 -10.37 -2.79 -3.36
N GLU A 7 -10.07 -3.78 -2.52
CA GLU A 7 -10.22 -3.65 -1.07
C GLU A 7 -9.21 -2.68 -0.44
N ILE A 8 -7.98 -2.64 -0.94
CA ILE A 8 -6.99 -1.63 -0.55
C ILE A 8 -7.40 -0.24 -1.05
N ARG A 9 -7.87 -0.11 -2.30
CA ARG A 9 -8.32 1.17 -2.87
C ARG A 9 -9.47 1.79 -2.08
N LYS A 10 -10.47 0.99 -1.68
CA LYS A 10 -11.59 1.44 -0.83
C LYS A 10 -11.15 2.02 0.52
N ARG A 11 -9.99 1.59 1.03
CA ARG A 11 -9.43 2.01 2.33
C ARG A 11 -8.46 3.20 2.20
N GLY A 12 -8.45 3.88 1.06
CA GLY A 12 -7.53 4.98 0.80
C GLY A 12 -6.19 4.55 0.23
N GLY A 13 -6.10 3.32 -0.31
CA GLY A 13 -4.93 2.85 -1.03
C GLY A 13 -3.86 2.18 -0.16
N VAL A 14 -4.13 2.00 1.13
CA VAL A 14 -3.31 1.20 2.06
C VAL A 14 -4.20 0.32 2.93
N ALA A 15 -3.76 -0.90 3.22
CA ALA A 15 -4.38 -1.78 4.20
C ALA A 15 -3.38 -2.75 4.83
N THR A 16 -3.73 -3.27 6.01
CA THR A 16 -3.02 -4.33 6.72
C THR A 16 -3.60 -5.71 6.40
N TRP A 17 -2.86 -6.80 6.69
CA TRP A 17 -3.41 -8.15 6.51
C TRP A 17 -4.65 -8.38 7.37
N SER A 18 -4.67 -7.83 8.59
CA SER A 18 -5.80 -7.96 9.51
C SER A 18 -7.10 -7.38 8.94
N GLU A 19 -7.01 -6.34 8.12
CA GLU A 19 -8.15 -5.71 7.44
C GLU A 19 -8.54 -6.44 6.15
N LEU A 20 -7.60 -7.12 5.50
CA LEU A 20 -7.80 -7.83 4.23
C LEU A 20 -8.24 -9.28 4.43
N LYS A 21 -7.78 -9.96 5.48
CA LYS A 21 -7.99 -11.41 5.70
C LYS A 21 -9.47 -11.83 5.75
N ALA A 22 -10.36 -10.90 6.07
CA ALA A 22 -11.81 -11.16 6.10
C ALA A 22 -12.45 -11.14 4.70
N CYS A 23 -11.78 -10.54 3.72
CA CYS A 23 -12.34 -10.28 2.38
C CYS A 23 -11.46 -10.83 1.23
N VAL A 24 -10.22 -11.20 1.52
CA VAL A 24 -9.17 -11.55 0.55
C VAL A 24 -8.40 -12.78 1.04
N ASP A 25 -8.21 -13.75 0.15
CA ASP A 25 -7.36 -14.93 0.37
C ASP A 25 -5.88 -14.58 0.34
N ARG A 26 -5.08 -15.36 1.06
CA ARG A 26 -3.63 -15.19 1.07
C ARG A 26 -3.02 -15.38 -0.32
N ASP A 27 -3.51 -16.33 -1.09
CA ASP A 27 -3.03 -16.60 -2.45
C ASP A 27 -3.26 -15.41 -3.38
N ARG A 28 -4.37 -14.67 -3.19
CA ARG A 28 -4.66 -13.47 -3.99
C ARG A 28 -3.78 -12.29 -3.60
N LEU A 29 -3.48 -12.15 -2.31
CA LEU A 29 -2.51 -11.17 -1.83
C LEU A 29 -1.12 -11.45 -2.43
N GLU A 30 -0.68 -12.71 -2.39
CA GLU A 30 0.62 -13.12 -2.95
C GLU A 30 0.66 -12.95 -4.47
N ALA A 31 -0.39 -13.33 -5.20
CA ALA A 31 -0.50 -13.10 -6.63
C ALA A 31 -0.48 -11.61 -7.01
N ALA A 32 -1.02 -10.72 -6.16
CA ALA A 32 -0.97 -9.28 -6.39
C ALA A 32 0.40 -8.67 -6.05
N LEU A 33 1.10 -9.20 -5.05
CA LEU A 33 2.49 -8.84 -4.73
C LEU A 33 3.43 -9.25 -5.87
N ILE A 34 3.36 -10.51 -6.30
CA ILE A 34 4.16 -11.06 -7.41
C ILE A 34 3.83 -10.32 -8.71
N GLY A 35 2.55 -10.06 -8.96
CA GLY A 35 2.11 -9.30 -10.13
C GLY A 35 2.37 -7.80 -10.06
N GLY A 36 3.05 -7.29 -9.02
CA GLY A 36 3.41 -5.89 -8.88
C GLY A 36 2.24 -4.91 -8.75
N ARG A 37 1.01 -5.40 -8.53
CA ARG A 37 -0.19 -4.55 -8.37
C ARG A 37 -0.24 -3.87 -7.01
N ILE A 38 0.35 -4.50 -6.01
CA ILE A 38 0.50 -3.98 -4.66
C ILE A 38 1.95 -4.16 -4.21
N SER A 39 2.39 -3.32 -3.30
CA SER A 39 3.71 -3.36 -2.69
C SER A 39 3.60 -3.47 -1.18
N ARG A 40 4.57 -4.13 -0.55
CA ARG A 40 4.67 -4.23 0.91
C ARG A 40 5.55 -3.10 1.44
N LEU A 41 4.93 -2.10 2.08
CA LEU A 41 5.65 -0.94 2.60
C LEU A 41 6.44 -1.29 3.87
N ARG A 42 5.86 -2.12 4.74
CA ARG A 42 6.51 -2.69 5.93
C ARG A 42 5.84 -4.01 6.32
N ARG A 43 6.32 -4.66 7.38
CA ARG A 43 5.65 -5.85 7.92
C ARG A 43 4.17 -5.55 8.19
N ASN A 44 3.29 -6.33 7.56
CA ASN A 44 1.84 -6.24 7.69
C ASN A 44 1.17 -4.99 7.09
N LEU A 45 1.84 -4.24 6.21
CA LEU A 45 1.26 -3.06 5.56
C LEU A 45 1.44 -3.13 4.04
N TYR A 46 0.33 -3.09 3.31
CA TYR A 46 0.25 -3.22 1.86
C TYR A 46 -0.34 -1.97 1.25
N VAL A 47 0.26 -1.51 0.17
CA VAL A 47 -0.08 -0.27 -0.54
C VAL A 47 -0.21 -0.56 -2.03
N LEU A 48 -1.05 0.18 -2.73
CA LEU A 48 -1.12 0.04 -4.19
C LEU A 48 0.16 0.57 -4.84
N THR A 49 0.62 -0.08 -5.91
CA THR A 49 1.88 0.28 -6.57
C THR A 49 1.79 1.63 -7.29
N ASP A 50 0.64 1.96 -7.88
CA ASP A 50 0.37 3.28 -8.48
C ASP A 50 0.56 4.43 -7.46
N LEU A 51 0.07 4.24 -6.23
CA LEU A 51 0.28 5.19 -5.14
C LEU A 51 1.74 5.26 -4.66
N GLN A 52 2.47 4.16 -4.67
CA GLN A 52 3.90 4.17 -4.35
C GLN A 52 4.71 4.90 -5.40
N GLU A 53 4.39 4.72 -6.68
CA GLU A 53 5.08 5.39 -7.78
C GLU A 53 4.82 6.90 -7.74
N VAL A 54 3.55 7.32 -7.58
CA VAL A 54 3.19 8.73 -7.36
C VAL A 54 3.92 9.31 -6.14
N ARG A 55 3.98 8.56 -5.03
CA ARG A 55 4.71 8.99 -3.83
C ARG A 55 6.22 9.06 -4.06
N ARG A 56 6.81 8.10 -4.77
CA ARG A 56 8.23 8.08 -5.10
C ARG A 56 8.60 9.27 -5.97
N VAL A 57 7.83 9.52 -7.03
CA VAL A 57 8.03 10.68 -7.92
C VAL A 57 7.85 11.99 -7.17
N ALA A 58 6.86 12.10 -6.28
CA ALA A 58 6.68 13.27 -5.43
C ALA A 58 7.84 13.48 -4.42
N ILE A 59 8.39 12.39 -3.87
CA ILE A 59 9.58 12.43 -3.00
C ILE A 59 10.81 12.84 -3.81
N GLU A 60 10.98 12.29 -5.01
CA GLU A 60 12.10 12.57 -5.90
C GLU A 60 12.08 14.02 -6.42
N ALA A 61 10.90 14.55 -6.71
CA ALA A 61 10.70 15.94 -7.12
C ALA A 61 10.74 16.96 -5.95
N GLY A 62 10.50 16.51 -4.71
CA GLY A 62 10.36 17.36 -3.52
C GLY A 62 11.54 17.37 -2.55
N GLY A 63 12.54 16.52 -2.76
CA GLY A 63 13.78 16.51 -1.99
C GLY A 63 13.88 15.38 -0.95
N THR A 64 15.13 15.09 -0.61
CA THR A 64 15.66 14.20 0.42
C THR A 64 15.12 14.49 1.83
N ALA A 65 13.81 14.44 2.03
CA ALA A 65 13.16 14.70 3.31
C ALA A 65 12.67 13.37 3.91
N SER A 66 13.61 12.70 4.58
CA SER A 66 13.38 11.83 5.74
C SER A 66 12.41 10.65 5.54
N HIS A 67 13.02 9.48 5.28
CA HIS A 67 12.39 8.17 5.04
C HIS A 67 11.40 7.67 6.11
N LEU A 68 11.18 8.40 7.21
CA LEU A 68 10.30 8.00 8.31
C LEU A 68 9.16 9.01 8.56
N THR A 69 9.43 10.32 8.44
CA THR A 69 8.48 11.35 8.84
C THR A 69 7.37 11.58 7.82
N ALA A 70 7.58 11.35 6.52
CA ALA A 70 6.50 11.49 5.53
C ALA A 70 5.40 10.42 5.66
N ALA A 71 5.66 9.28 6.33
CA ALA A 71 4.60 8.32 6.65
C ALA A 71 3.85 8.68 7.94
N GLN A 72 4.44 9.54 8.78
CA GLN A 72 3.85 10.01 10.04
C GLN A 72 3.21 11.40 9.90
N HIS A 73 3.64 12.24 8.96
CA HIS A 73 3.14 13.61 8.78
C HIS A 73 1.85 13.72 7.98
N TRP A 74 1.51 12.72 7.16
CA TRP A 74 0.28 12.75 6.35
C TRP A 74 -0.90 12.07 7.03
N GLY A 75 -1.05 12.33 8.34
CA GLY A 75 -2.31 12.23 9.08
C GLY A 75 -3.28 11.19 8.53
N TRP A 76 -2.92 9.91 8.66
CA TRP A 76 -3.93 8.86 8.66
C TRP A 76 -4.75 8.92 9.96
N LYS A 77 -5.36 10.09 10.16
CA LYS A 77 -6.76 10.39 10.44
C LYS A 77 -6.97 11.88 10.12
#